data_AF-A0AAN4YZ29-F1
#
_entry.id   AF-A0AAN4YZ29-F1
#
_cell.length_a   1.000
_cell.length_b   1.000
_cell.length_c   1.000
_cell.angle_alpha   90.00
_cell.angle_beta   90.00
_cell.angle_gamma   90.00
#
_symmetry.space_group_name_H-M   'P 1'
#
loop_
_entity.id
_entity.type
_entity.pdbx_description
1 polymer ?
#
loop_
_entity_poly.entity_id
_entity_poly.type
_entity_poly.pdbx_seq_one_letter_code
_entity_poly.pdbx_strand_id
1 'polypeptide(L)'
;MNALVYQNCREAGAVVLKLAYGYTVEPHKQDPLVDLADVSIFLPSWFPGTEFKRIGQRSKEAFDNFGGKPYNFVKHQMSQGTHHPSYLSSILESEEIEPGSEKEYVTKWSAASIYAGGADTVRIISKQNSTQVQANLQHRQCPSWHPSSSPWRYVFHDPMTFKPERYLGDNPEPDSHRISFGFGRRICPGRVMADAAIYLNIAQSLAAFNIGKKVVDGKEVEPRVEFQAALISHPEPYDVSIKPRSSVHEELIRAVEEEYPWEKSHADELVNIKV
;
A
#
# COMPACT_ATOMS: atom_id res chain seq x y z
N MET A 1 -11.14 -1.33 32.63
CA MET A 1 -9.92 -1.92 32.05
C MET A 1 -9.51 -3.07 32.98
N ASN A 2 -9.45 -4.31 32.50
CA ASN A 2 -9.25 -5.50 33.34
C ASN A 2 -7.89 -5.47 34.07
N ALA A 3 -7.86 -5.88 35.34
CA ALA A 3 -6.64 -5.91 36.17
C ALA A 3 -5.45 -6.65 35.52
N LEU A 4 -5.74 -7.65 34.68
CA LEU A 4 -4.76 -8.42 33.91
C LEU A 4 -4.02 -7.58 32.84
N VAL A 5 -4.71 -6.69 32.14
CA VAL A 5 -4.08 -5.84 31.09
C VAL A 5 -3.16 -4.80 31.73
N TYR A 6 -3.59 -4.26 32.88
CA TYR A 6 -2.79 -3.31 33.66
C TYR A 6 -1.49 -3.95 34.18
N GLN A 7 -1.55 -5.23 34.56
CA GLN A 7 -0.38 -5.98 35.04
C GLN A 7 0.64 -6.22 33.92
N ASN A 8 0.21 -6.61 32.72
CA ASN A 8 1.10 -6.85 31.58
C ASN A 8 1.84 -5.57 31.11
N CYS A 9 1.17 -4.42 31.09
CA CYS A 9 1.80 -3.16 30.70
C CYS A 9 2.89 -2.73 31.71
N ARG A 10 2.67 -2.97 33.01
CA ARG A 10 3.68 -2.68 34.04
C ARG A 10 4.89 -3.59 33.95
N GLU A 11 4.69 -4.87 33.66
CA GLU A 11 5.80 -5.82 33.46
C GLU A 11 6.67 -5.42 32.26
N ALA A 12 6.05 -4.99 31.15
CA ALA A 12 6.76 -4.45 30.00
C ALA A 12 7.57 -3.18 30.35
N GLY A 13 6.96 -2.25 31.10
CA GLY A 13 7.65 -1.04 31.59
C GLY A 13 8.83 -1.34 32.50
N ALA A 14 8.67 -2.31 33.42
CA ALA A 14 9.72 -2.76 34.34
C ALA A 14 10.94 -3.34 33.61
N VAL A 15 10.70 -4.15 32.56
CA VAL A 15 11.79 -4.72 31.74
C VAL A 15 12.56 -3.63 31.00
N VAL A 16 11.86 -2.67 30.38
CA VAL A 16 12.51 -1.56 29.67
C VAL A 16 13.33 -0.70 30.63
N LEU A 17 12.79 -0.36 31.82
CA LEU A 17 13.49 0.41 32.84
C LEU A 17 14.73 -0.33 33.38
N LYS A 18 14.65 -1.66 33.53
CA LYS A 18 15.77 -2.49 33.94
C LYS A 18 16.88 -2.54 32.90
N LEU A 19 16.53 -2.66 31.62
CA LEU A 19 17.48 -2.72 30.52
C LEU A 19 18.12 -1.35 30.21
N ALA A 20 17.34 -0.28 30.21
CA ALA A 20 17.81 1.05 29.84
C ALA A 20 18.56 1.77 30.97
N TYR A 21 18.12 1.57 32.23
CA TYR A 21 18.61 2.37 33.36
C TYR A 21 19.08 1.52 34.56
N GLY A 22 19.05 0.18 34.45
CA GLY A 22 19.35 -0.71 35.58
C GLY A 22 18.30 -0.69 36.70
N TYR A 23 17.19 0.03 36.48
CA TYR A 23 16.16 0.32 37.48
C TYR A 23 15.29 -0.90 37.75
N THR A 24 15.01 -1.20 39.03
CA THR A 24 14.28 -2.41 39.43
C THR A 24 12.93 -2.02 39.99
N VAL A 25 11.87 -2.48 39.33
CA VAL A 25 10.48 -2.26 39.73
C VAL A 25 10.00 -3.43 40.58
N GLU A 26 9.37 -3.15 41.72
CA GLU A 26 8.73 -4.17 42.56
C GLU A 26 7.39 -4.62 41.96
N PRO A 27 7.16 -5.92 41.70
CA PRO A 27 5.98 -6.40 40.94
C PRO A 27 4.59 -6.02 41.47
N HIS A 28 4.50 -5.70 42.77
CA HIS A 28 3.22 -5.45 43.45
C HIS A 28 3.13 -4.10 44.17
N LYS A 29 4.09 -3.19 43.95
CA LYS A 29 4.00 -1.81 44.41
C LYS A 29 3.84 -0.83 43.24
N GLN A 30 3.23 0.31 43.52
CA GLN A 30 3.23 1.45 42.60
C GLN A 30 4.67 1.98 42.47
N ASP A 31 5.07 2.27 41.24
CA ASP A 31 6.42 2.65 40.91
C ASP A 31 6.39 3.99 40.18
N PRO A 32 7.04 5.04 40.71
CA PRO A 32 6.89 6.39 40.20
C PRO A 32 7.39 6.55 38.76
N LEU A 33 8.32 5.72 38.27
CA LEU A 33 8.80 5.79 36.88
C LEU A 33 7.89 5.02 35.91
N VAL A 34 7.27 3.94 36.36
CA VAL A 34 6.21 3.25 35.59
C VAL A 34 4.95 4.11 35.54
N ASP A 35 4.57 4.70 36.67
CA ASP A 35 3.39 5.55 36.79
C ASP A 35 3.54 6.86 36.00
N LEU A 36 4.76 7.38 35.84
CA LEU A 36 5.04 8.55 34.99
C LEU A 36 4.67 8.30 33.51
N ALA A 37 4.93 7.08 33.01
CA ALA A 37 4.52 6.67 31.67
C ALA A 37 2.99 6.52 31.58
N ASP A 38 2.33 6.02 32.62
CA ASP A 38 0.87 5.89 32.69
C ASP A 38 0.15 7.24 32.77
N VAL A 39 0.68 8.23 33.49
CA VAL A 39 0.10 9.59 33.56
C VAL A 39 -0.02 10.18 32.15
N SER A 40 0.96 9.89 31.29
CA SER A 40 0.92 10.32 29.89
C SER A 40 -0.30 9.76 29.15
N ILE A 41 -0.88 8.62 29.55
CA ILE A 41 -2.09 7.96 29.02
C ILE A 41 -3.40 8.58 29.58
N PHE A 42 -3.36 9.26 30.72
CA PHE A 42 -4.52 9.92 31.32
C PHE A 42 -4.65 11.42 31.01
N LEU A 43 -3.57 12.08 30.57
CA LEU A 43 -3.60 13.50 30.19
C LEU A 43 -4.53 13.76 28.97
N PRO A 44 -5.37 14.82 28.97
CA PRO A 44 -6.20 15.15 27.81
C PRO A 44 -5.37 15.37 26.54
N SER A 45 -5.93 15.06 25.36
CA SER A 45 -5.25 15.15 24.06
C SER A 45 -4.80 16.55 23.63
N TRP A 46 -5.23 17.60 24.35
CA TRP A 46 -4.81 18.98 24.15
C TRP A 46 -3.57 19.36 25.00
N PHE A 47 -3.13 18.52 25.93
CA PHE A 47 -2.01 18.81 26.84
C PHE A 47 -0.65 18.67 26.12
N PRO A 48 0.31 19.61 26.30
CA PRO A 48 1.61 19.56 25.63
C PRO A 48 2.34 18.21 25.84
N GLY A 49 2.84 17.61 24.76
CA GLY A 49 3.53 16.31 24.79
C GLY A 49 2.62 15.07 24.66
N THR A 50 1.29 15.23 24.61
CA THR A 50 0.34 14.12 24.38
C THR A 50 -0.14 13.99 22.93
N GLU A 51 0.57 14.62 21.99
CA GLU A 51 0.15 14.63 20.59
C GLU A 51 0.05 13.22 19.97
N PHE A 52 0.85 12.28 20.48
CA PHE A 52 0.76 10.85 20.13
C PHE A 52 -0.63 10.25 20.39
N LYS A 53 -1.42 10.77 21.34
CA LYS A 53 -2.79 10.31 21.57
C LYS A 53 -3.74 10.76 20.50
N ARG A 54 -3.62 12.02 20.07
CA ARG A 54 -4.43 12.55 18.96
C ARG A 54 -4.06 11.82 17.67
N ILE A 55 -2.77 11.57 17.46
CA ILE A 55 -2.29 10.74 16.35
C ILE A 55 -2.85 9.32 16.48
N GLY A 56 -2.75 8.68 17.64
CA GLY A 56 -3.24 7.32 17.89
C GLY A 56 -4.75 7.17 17.74
N GLN A 57 -5.54 8.13 18.22
CA GLN A 57 -7.00 8.14 18.05
C GLN A 57 -7.37 8.32 16.58
N ARG A 58 -6.73 9.26 15.86
CA ARG A 58 -6.93 9.43 14.41
C ARG A 58 -6.50 8.20 13.63
N SER A 59 -5.38 7.58 13.99
CA SER A 59 -4.92 6.35 13.37
C SER A 59 -5.93 5.22 13.61
N LYS A 60 -6.43 5.07 14.84
CA LYS A 60 -7.49 4.11 15.16
C LYS A 60 -8.73 4.34 14.29
N GLU A 61 -9.25 5.56 14.25
CA GLU A 61 -10.41 5.91 13.42
C GLU A 61 -10.13 5.64 11.94
N ALA A 62 -8.93 5.93 11.44
CA ALA A 62 -8.53 5.65 10.07
C ALA A 62 -8.47 4.14 9.79
N PHE A 63 -7.92 3.34 10.70
CA PHE A 63 -7.85 1.88 10.59
C PHE A 63 -9.23 1.23 10.66
N ASP A 64 -10.07 1.67 11.60
CA ASP A 64 -11.45 1.22 11.73
C ASP A 64 -12.20 1.54 10.43
N ASN A 65 -12.07 2.76 9.89
CA ASN A 65 -12.67 3.12 8.61
C ASN A 65 -12.13 2.32 7.42
N PHE A 66 -10.82 2.06 7.39
CA PHE A 66 -10.17 1.36 6.28
C PHE A 66 -10.67 -0.07 6.09
N GLY A 67 -10.79 -0.83 7.17
CA GLY A 67 -11.36 -2.18 7.12
C GLY A 67 -12.89 -2.19 7.21
N GLY A 68 -13.45 -1.34 8.06
CA GLY A 68 -14.86 -1.35 8.42
C GLY A 68 -15.80 -0.81 7.34
N LYS A 69 -15.45 0.30 6.67
CA LYS A 69 -16.35 0.90 5.66
C LYS A 69 -16.58 -0.03 4.46
N PRO A 70 -15.54 -0.60 3.82
CA PRO A 70 -15.75 -1.53 2.71
C PRO A 70 -16.51 -2.79 3.13
N TYR A 71 -16.25 -3.31 4.34
CA TYR A 71 -16.96 -4.47 4.87
C TYR A 71 -18.45 -4.18 5.08
N ASN A 72 -18.78 -3.07 5.74
CA ASN A 72 -20.17 -2.67 5.98
C ASN A 72 -20.89 -2.26 4.68
N PHE A 73 -20.17 -1.72 3.71
CA PHE A 73 -20.69 -1.45 2.36
C PHE A 73 -21.18 -2.71 1.67
N VAL A 74 -20.37 -3.77 1.64
CA VAL A 74 -20.78 -5.04 1.04
C VAL A 74 -22.00 -5.62 1.78
N LYS A 75 -21.99 -5.63 3.12
CA LYS A 75 -23.16 -6.07 3.90
C LYS A 75 -24.41 -5.27 3.60
N HIS A 76 -24.29 -3.95 3.43
CA HIS A 76 -25.40 -3.08 3.08
C HIS A 76 -25.99 -3.44 1.72
N GLN A 77 -25.16 -3.57 0.69
CA GLN A 77 -25.62 -3.97 -0.65
C GLN A 77 -26.22 -5.37 -0.67
N MET A 78 -25.64 -6.32 0.07
CA MET A 78 -26.19 -7.67 0.21
C MET A 78 -27.59 -7.66 0.86
N SER A 79 -27.80 -6.81 1.87
CA SER A 79 -29.12 -6.67 2.52
C SER A 79 -30.20 -6.09 1.58
N GLN A 80 -29.77 -5.35 0.55
CA GLN A 80 -30.64 -4.77 -0.47
C GLN A 80 -30.78 -5.68 -1.71
N GLY A 81 -30.00 -6.76 -1.81
CA GLY A 81 -29.93 -7.61 -2.99
C GLY A 81 -29.30 -6.93 -4.21
N THR A 82 -28.50 -5.88 -4.01
CA THR A 82 -27.85 -5.08 -5.08
C THR A 82 -26.35 -5.33 -5.20
N HIS A 83 -25.79 -6.27 -4.42
CA HIS A 83 -24.35 -6.52 -4.43
C HIS A 83 -23.89 -7.24 -5.70
N HIS A 84 -22.66 -6.95 -6.10
CA HIS A 84 -21.94 -7.77 -7.07
C HIS A 84 -21.17 -8.90 -6.37
N PRO A 85 -20.99 -10.07 -7.04
CA PRO A 85 -20.12 -11.12 -6.53
C PRO A 85 -18.70 -10.60 -6.27
N SER A 86 -18.19 -10.82 -5.06
CA SER A 86 -16.90 -10.33 -4.59
C SER A 86 -16.28 -11.29 -3.58
N TYR A 87 -14.99 -11.10 -3.27
CA TYR A 87 -14.32 -11.86 -2.21
C TYR A 87 -15.07 -11.81 -0.87
N LEU A 88 -15.54 -10.62 -0.48
CA LEU A 88 -16.29 -10.44 0.76
C LEU A 88 -17.69 -11.07 0.69
N SER A 89 -18.44 -10.86 -0.40
CA SER A 89 -19.78 -11.43 -0.50
C SER A 89 -19.73 -12.96 -0.54
N SER A 90 -18.74 -13.54 -1.22
CA SER A 90 -18.56 -14.99 -1.27
C SER A 90 -18.30 -15.60 0.11
N ILE A 91 -17.48 -14.95 0.96
CA ILE A 91 -17.27 -15.41 2.33
C ILE A 91 -18.56 -15.26 3.15
N LEU A 92 -19.20 -14.10 3.07
CA LEU A 92 -20.44 -13.78 3.80
C LEU A 92 -21.63 -14.66 3.39
N GLU A 93 -21.64 -15.20 2.17
CA GLU A 93 -22.64 -16.17 1.69
C GLU A 93 -22.33 -17.60 2.16
N SER A 94 -21.05 -17.93 2.29
CA SER A 94 -20.61 -19.30 2.62
C SER A 94 -20.51 -19.59 4.11
N GLU A 95 -20.35 -18.56 4.94
CA GLU A 95 -20.12 -18.71 6.37
C GLU A 95 -21.04 -17.81 7.20
N GLU A 96 -21.58 -18.37 8.28
CA GLU A 96 -22.22 -17.56 9.32
C GLU A 96 -21.14 -16.85 10.16
N ILE A 97 -21.19 -15.52 10.16
CA ILE A 97 -20.23 -14.66 10.87
C ILE A 97 -20.93 -13.93 12.02
N GLU A 98 -20.67 -14.42 13.23
CA GLU A 98 -21.11 -13.79 14.49
C GLU A 98 -20.42 -12.42 14.69
N PRO A 99 -21.15 -11.36 15.08
CA PRO A 99 -20.57 -10.07 15.40
C PRO A 99 -19.53 -10.15 16.53
N GLY A 100 -18.38 -9.51 16.35
CA GLY A 100 -17.28 -9.50 17.31
C GLY A 100 -16.46 -10.80 17.34
N SER A 101 -16.76 -11.78 16.50
CA SER A 101 -16.00 -13.03 16.39
C SER A 101 -14.63 -12.81 15.73
N GLU A 102 -13.70 -13.75 15.98
CA GLU A 102 -12.42 -13.80 15.27
C GLU A 102 -12.64 -13.93 13.75
N LYS A 103 -13.68 -14.67 13.33
CA LYS A 103 -14.04 -14.81 11.91
C LYS A 103 -14.40 -13.48 11.28
N GLU A 104 -15.16 -12.63 11.97
CA GLU A 104 -15.47 -11.28 11.48
C GLU A 104 -14.20 -10.45 11.34
N TYR A 105 -13.31 -10.53 12.33
CA TYR A 105 -12.02 -9.84 12.30
C TYR A 105 -11.18 -10.30 11.09
N VAL A 106 -11.01 -11.61 10.91
CA VAL A 106 -10.22 -12.20 9.81
C VAL A 106 -10.83 -11.88 8.45
N THR A 107 -12.16 -11.98 8.30
CA THR A 107 -12.86 -11.68 7.04
C THR A 107 -12.65 -10.22 6.64
N LYS A 108 -12.91 -9.30 7.56
CA LYS A 108 -12.74 -7.86 7.36
C LYS A 108 -11.29 -7.49 7.04
N TRP A 109 -10.33 -7.97 7.83
CA TRP A 109 -8.93 -7.60 7.67
C TRP A 109 -8.23 -8.33 6.52
N SER A 110 -8.68 -9.53 6.14
CA SER A 110 -8.18 -10.19 4.93
C SER A 110 -8.57 -9.41 3.68
N ALA A 111 -9.82 -8.98 3.54
CA ALA A 111 -10.26 -8.12 2.45
C ALA A 111 -9.55 -6.76 2.44
N ALA A 112 -9.39 -6.13 3.61
CA ALA A 112 -8.64 -4.89 3.73
C ALA A 112 -7.17 -5.05 3.31
N SER A 113 -6.54 -6.18 3.61
CA SER A 113 -5.16 -6.47 3.20
C SER A 113 -5.01 -6.64 1.68
N ILE A 114 -6.02 -7.23 1.02
CA ILE A 114 -6.08 -7.33 -0.45
C ILE A 114 -6.15 -5.92 -1.06
N TYR A 115 -7.02 -5.06 -0.52
CA TYR A 115 -7.13 -3.66 -0.97
C TYR A 115 -5.83 -2.88 -0.75
N ALA A 116 -5.27 -2.92 0.46
CA ALA A 116 -4.05 -2.19 0.80
C ALA A 116 -2.86 -2.63 -0.06
N GLY A 117 -2.70 -3.94 -0.25
CA GLY A 117 -1.60 -4.51 -1.02
C GLY A 117 -1.77 -4.34 -2.52
N GLY A 118 -2.97 -4.54 -3.05
CA GLY A 118 -3.23 -4.60 -4.48
C GLY A 118 -3.46 -3.25 -5.15
N ALA A 119 -4.17 -2.32 -4.50
CA ALA A 119 -4.58 -1.08 -5.17
C ALA A 119 -3.41 -0.10 -5.38
N ASP A 120 -2.63 0.14 -4.33
CA ASP A 120 -1.58 1.16 -4.36
C ASP A 120 -0.34 0.66 -5.12
N THR A 121 0.09 -0.58 -4.86
CA THR A 121 1.31 -1.13 -5.48
C THR A 121 1.19 -1.29 -6.99
N VAL A 122 0.07 -1.85 -7.49
CA VAL A 122 -0.17 -2.03 -8.93
C VAL A 122 -0.21 -0.68 -9.62
N ARG A 123 -0.90 0.31 -9.03
CA ARG A 123 -0.95 1.68 -9.58
C ARG A 123 0.45 2.29 -9.71
N ILE A 124 1.29 2.16 -8.69
CA ILE A 124 2.65 2.70 -8.69
C ILE A 124 3.50 2.03 -9.77
N ILE A 125 3.45 0.71 -9.86
CA ILE A 125 4.24 -0.04 -10.84
C ILE A 125 3.80 0.31 -12.26
N SER A 126 2.49 0.39 -12.52
CA SER A 126 1.96 0.83 -13.81
C SER A 126 2.45 2.23 -14.17
N LYS A 127 2.39 3.20 -13.23
CA LYS A 127 2.90 4.56 -13.44
C LYS A 127 4.38 4.56 -13.82
N GLN A 128 5.21 3.78 -13.13
CA GLN A 128 6.65 3.67 -13.40
C GLN A 128 6.98 3.02 -14.75
N ASN A 129 6.19 2.04 -15.19
CA ASN A 129 6.45 1.30 -16.43
C ASN A 129 6.01 2.07 -17.69
N SER A 130 4.95 2.88 -17.62
CA SER A 130 4.38 3.56 -18.79
C SER A 130 5.30 4.56 -19.48
N THR A 131 6.39 5.02 -18.84
CA THR A 131 7.20 6.10 -19.39
C THR A 131 8.38 5.65 -20.21
N GLN A 132 8.78 4.38 -20.18
CA GLN A 132 10.09 3.94 -20.69
C GLN A 132 11.28 4.77 -20.14
N VAL A 133 11.04 5.59 -19.10
CA VAL A 133 12.03 6.34 -18.30
C VAL A 133 12.49 5.42 -17.17
N GLN A 134 12.62 4.12 -17.42
CA GLN A 134 13.21 3.24 -16.43
C GLN A 134 14.72 3.40 -16.32
N ALA A 135 15.36 4.23 -17.15
CA ALA A 135 16.81 4.38 -17.28
C ALA A 135 17.60 4.44 -15.96
N ASN A 136 17.09 5.00 -14.85
CA ASN A 136 17.90 5.18 -13.63
C ASN A 136 17.22 4.93 -12.26
N LEU A 137 16.02 4.33 -12.21
CA LEU A 137 15.12 4.61 -11.09
C LEU A 137 14.71 3.42 -10.21
N GLN A 138 14.90 2.17 -10.66
CA GLN A 138 14.45 1.01 -9.89
C GLN A 138 15.22 0.78 -8.57
N HIS A 139 16.36 1.46 -8.32
CA HIS A 139 17.16 1.23 -7.11
C HIS A 139 17.50 2.46 -6.26
N ARG A 140 16.91 3.65 -6.51
CA ARG A 140 16.93 4.74 -5.51
C ARG A 140 15.95 4.52 -4.34
N GLN A 141 15.38 3.31 -4.23
CA GLN A 141 14.26 2.95 -3.36
C GLN A 141 14.62 2.83 -1.87
N CYS A 142 15.85 3.12 -1.45
CA CYS A 142 16.20 3.10 -0.03
C CYS A 142 17.17 4.24 0.30
N PRO A 143 16.70 5.34 0.95
CA PRO A 143 17.54 6.49 1.29
C PRO A 143 18.75 6.16 2.19
N SER A 144 18.77 4.98 2.82
CA SER A 144 19.84 4.52 3.70
C SER A 144 20.99 3.80 2.99
N TRP A 145 20.85 3.46 1.70
CA TRP A 145 21.88 2.71 0.98
C TRP A 145 22.55 3.58 -0.07
N HIS A 146 23.78 4.00 0.23
CA HIS A 146 24.67 4.64 -0.73
C HIS A 146 24.93 3.67 -1.93
N PRO A 147 25.09 4.16 -3.18
CA PRO A 147 25.31 3.29 -4.35
C PRO A 147 26.47 2.28 -4.21
N SER A 148 27.46 2.61 -3.38
CA SER A 148 28.62 1.76 -3.07
C SER A 148 28.34 0.66 -2.04
N SER A 149 27.26 0.76 -1.25
CA SER A 149 26.93 -0.17 -0.17
C SER A 149 25.68 -1.03 -0.45
N SER A 150 25.02 -0.83 -1.60
CA SER A 150 23.88 -1.65 -2.01
C SER A 150 24.29 -3.10 -2.29
N PRO A 151 23.66 -4.10 -1.63
CA PRO A 151 23.89 -5.52 -1.92
C PRO A 151 23.59 -5.89 -3.39
N TRP A 152 22.75 -5.10 -4.08
CA TRP A 152 22.36 -5.34 -5.46
C TRP A 152 23.51 -5.21 -6.47
N ARG A 153 24.58 -4.49 -6.13
CA ARG A 153 25.79 -4.38 -6.97
C ARG A 153 26.50 -5.72 -7.19
N TYR A 154 26.31 -6.68 -6.28
CA TYR A 154 26.89 -8.02 -6.40
C TYR A 154 26.00 -9.00 -7.20
N VAL A 155 24.79 -8.58 -7.56
CA VAL A 155 23.79 -9.42 -8.24
C VAL A 155 23.56 -8.96 -9.68
N PHE A 156 23.54 -7.64 -9.92
CA PHE A 156 23.25 -7.04 -11.23
C PHE A 156 24.41 -6.14 -11.68
N HIS A 157 24.80 -6.22 -12.95
CA HIS A 157 25.80 -5.33 -13.54
C HIS A 157 25.15 -3.98 -13.89
N ASP A 158 25.78 -2.88 -13.48
CA ASP A 158 25.22 -1.54 -13.62
C ASP A 158 23.75 -1.47 -13.14
N PRO A 159 23.47 -1.78 -11.86
CA PRO A 159 22.10 -1.91 -11.35
C PRO A 159 21.32 -0.60 -11.46
N MET A 160 22.03 0.53 -11.57
CA MET A 160 21.42 1.84 -11.74
C MET A 160 21.03 2.14 -13.18
N THR A 161 21.28 1.27 -14.15
CA THR A 161 20.95 1.50 -15.57
C THR A 161 19.87 0.55 -16.05
N PHE A 162 18.81 1.10 -16.67
CA PHE A 162 17.82 0.29 -17.38
C PHE A 162 18.45 -0.38 -18.59
N LYS A 163 18.49 -1.69 -18.53
CA LYS A 163 18.97 -2.54 -19.62
C LYS A 163 18.04 -3.76 -19.64
N PRO A 164 16.85 -3.69 -20.24
CA PRO A 164 15.93 -4.83 -20.28
C PRO A 164 16.57 -6.05 -20.94
N GLU A 165 17.55 -5.85 -21.81
CA GLU A 165 18.33 -6.89 -22.48
C GLU A 165 19.15 -7.76 -21.51
N ARG A 166 19.36 -7.31 -20.26
CA ARG A 166 20.08 -8.10 -19.22
C ARG A 166 19.40 -9.42 -18.89
N TYR A 167 18.12 -9.56 -19.23
CA TYR A 167 17.33 -10.76 -19.01
C TYR A 167 17.23 -11.65 -20.27
N LEU A 168 17.93 -11.30 -21.36
CA LEU A 168 17.94 -12.02 -22.63
C LEU A 168 19.30 -12.70 -22.89
N GLY A 169 19.34 -13.65 -23.82
CA GLY A 169 20.57 -14.30 -24.30
C GLY A 169 21.01 -15.54 -23.50
N ASP A 170 22.26 -15.96 -23.71
CA ASP A 170 22.80 -17.23 -23.18
C ASP A 170 23.20 -17.18 -21.70
N ASN A 171 23.41 -15.97 -21.15
CA ASN A 171 23.77 -15.78 -19.75
C ASN A 171 22.98 -14.61 -19.13
N PRO A 172 21.65 -14.77 -18.96
CA PRO A 172 20.80 -13.72 -18.41
C PRO A 172 21.09 -13.52 -16.92
N GLU A 173 20.93 -12.28 -16.45
CA GLU A 173 20.97 -11.97 -15.03
C GLU A 173 19.76 -12.55 -14.29
N PRO A 174 19.87 -12.78 -12.97
CA PRO A 174 18.76 -13.30 -12.18
C PRO A 174 17.50 -12.44 -12.31
N ASP A 175 16.36 -13.07 -12.59
CA ASP A 175 15.10 -12.35 -12.75
C ASP A 175 14.72 -11.59 -11.46
N SER A 176 14.63 -10.26 -11.57
CA SER A 176 14.27 -9.36 -10.48
C SER A 176 12.81 -9.52 -10.04
N HIS A 177 11.95 -10.13 -10.85
CA HIS A 177 10.59 -10.51 -10.45
C HIS A 177 10.59 -11.45 -9.25
N ARG A 178 11.55 -12.39 -9.21
CA ARG A 178 11.65 -13.41 -8.15
C ARG A 178 11.97 -12.86 -6.77
N ILE A 179 12.48 -11.64 -6.69
CA ILE A 179 12.84 -10.95 -5.45
C ILE A 179 11.82 -9.86 -5.09
N SER A 180 11.12 -9.31 -6.07
CA SER A 180 10.22 -8.15 -5.92
C SER A 180 8.98 -8.48 -5.07
N PHE A 181 8.56 -9.75 -5.07
CA PHE A 181 7.42 -10.23 -4.31
C PHE A 181 7.79 -10.89 -2.97
N GLY A 182 9.05 -10.81 -2.54
CA GLY A 182 9.54 -11.41 -1.30
C GLY A 182 9.71 -12.93 -1.37
N PHE A 183 9.89 -13.58 -0.21
CA PHE A 183 10.27 -14.99 -0.13
C PHE A 183 9.50 -15.77 0.95
N GLY A 184 9.49 -17.10 0.80
CA GLY A 184 9.00 -18.03 1.81
C GLY A 184 7.52 -17.87 2.13
N ARG A 185 7.15 -18.06 3.42
CA ARG A 185 5.75 -18.02 3.88
C ARG A 185 5.06 -16.66 3.72
N ARG A 186 5.80 -15.59 3.42
CA ARG A 186 5.29 -14.23 3.24
C ARG A 186 5.49 -13.71 1.81
N ILE A 187 5.79 -14.62 0.86
CA ILE A 187 5.77 -14.27 -0.56
C ILE A 187 4.40 -13.70 -0.94
N CYS A 188 4.38 -12.65 -1.77
CA CYS A 188 3.17 -11.94 -2.12
C CYS A 188 2.09 -12.91 -2.66
N PRO A 189 0.92 -12.99 -2.00
CA PRO A 189 -0.18 -13.81 -2.48
C PRO A 189 -0.82 -13.19 -3.74
N GLY A 190 -0.72 -11.87 -3.91
CA GLY A 190 -1.27 -11.13 -5.04
C GLY A 190 -0.39 -11.09 -6.30
N ARG A 191 0.79 -11.74 -6.32
CA ARG A 191 1.75 -11.63 -7.44
C ARG A 191 1.15 -11.95 -8.82
N VAL A 192 0.30 -12.98 -8.89
CA VAL A 192 -0.31 -13.42 -10.15
C VAL A 192 -1.30 -12.38 -10.67
N MET A 193 -2.10 -11.79 -9.76
CA MET A 193 -3.02 -10.70 -10.10
C MET A 193 -2.25 -9.45 -10.51
N ALA A 194 -1.18 -9.11 -9.77
CA ALA A 194 -0.33 -7.96 -10.08
C ALA A 194 0.31 -8.10 -11.47
N ASP A 195 0.89 -9.27 -11.79
CA ASP A 195 1.52 -9.54 -13.09
C ASP A 195 0.52 -9.38 -14.24
N ALA A 196 -0.66 -9.98 -14.13
CA ALA A 196 -1.70 -9.88 -15.14
C ALA A 196 -2.18 -8.42 -15.30
N ALA A 197 -2.42 -7.72 -14.19
CA ALA A 197 -2.88 -6.34 -14.22
C ALA A 197 -1.82 -5.41 -14.84
N ILE A 198 -0.56 -5.53 -14.45
CA ILE A 198 0.54 -4.72 -14.98
C ILE A 198 0.71 -4.99 -16.48
N TYR A 199 0.72 -6.27 -16.88
CA TYR A 199 0.85 -6.67 -18.28
C TYR A 199 -0.27 -6.08 -19.13
N LEU A 200 -1.54 -6.25 -18.72
CA LEU A 200 -2.69 -5.72 -19.46
C LEU A 200 -2.66 -4.20 -19.54
N ASN A 201 -2.37 -3.51 -18.42
CA ASN A 201 -2.27 -2.05 -18.40
C ASN A 201 -1.21 -1.55 -19.38
N ILE A 202 -0.02 -2.14 -19.39
CA ILE A 202 1.07 -1.75 -20.29
C ILE A 202 0.71 -2.08 -21.74
N ALA A 203 0.23 -3.30 -22.02
CA ALA A 203 -0.10 -3.74 -23.37
C ALA A 203 -1.19 -2.87 -23.99
N GLN A 204 -2.28 -2.61 -23.25
CA GLN A 204 -3.36 -1.73 -23.70
C GLN A 204 -2.89 -0.29 -23.88
N SER A 205 -2.08 0.23 -22.96
CA SER A 205 -1.52 1.58 -23.07
C SER A 205 -0.63 1.73 -24.31
N LEU A 206 0.28 0.78 -24.55
CA LEU A 206 1.18 0.82 -25.71
C LEU A 206 0.46 0.54 -27.03
N ALA A 207 -0.64 -0.23 -26.99
CA ALA A 207 -1.50 -0.45 -28.14
C ALA A 207 -2.25 0.82 -28.56
N ALA A 208 -2.72 1.62 -27.61
CA ALA A 208 -3.54 2.81 -27.90
C ALA A 208 -2.74 4.13 -27.98
N PHE A 209 -1.62 4.24 -27.26
CA PHE A 209 -0.89 5.50 -27.09
C PHE A 209 0.58 5.41 -27.52
N ASN A 210 1.08 6.55 -28.02
CA ASN A 210 2.50 6.88 -28.04
C ASN A 210 2.82 7.60 -26.73
N ILE A 211 3.73 7.03 -25.94
CA ILE A 211 4.20 7.60 -24.69
C ILE A 211 5.66 8.01 -24.85
N GLY A 212 5.98 9.23 -24.46
CA GLY A 212 7.33 9.76 -24.59
C GLY A 212 7.59 10.96 -23.69
N LYS A 213 8.76 11.56 -23.86
CA LYS A 213 9.17 12.74 -23.12
C LYS A 213 8.27 13.92 -23.45
N LYS A 214 8.07 14.81 -22.47
CA LYS A 214 7.36 16.07 -22.72
C LYS A 214 8.18 16.90 -23.70
N VAL A 215 7.50 17.49 -24.68
CA VAL A 215 8.11 18.41 -25.63
C VAL A 215 7.71 19.84 -25.25
N VAL A 216 8.71 20.68 -24.96
CA VAL A 216 8.54 22.11 -24.69
C VAL A 216 9.37 22.87 -25.72
N ASP A 217 8.73 23.78 -26.46
CA ASP A 217 9.37 24.58 -27.51
C ASP A 217 10.14 23.73 -28.56
N GLY A 218 9.58 22.58 -28.91
CA GLY A 218 10.17 21.66 -29.90
C GLY A 218 11.34 20.82 -29.39
N LYS A 219 11.67 20.88 -28.08
CA LYS A 219 12.73 20.07 -27.46
C LYS A 219 12.16 19.08 -26.45
N GLU A 220 12.68 17.87 -26.47
CA GLU A 220 12.39 16.88 -25.43
C GLU A 220 13.00 17.29 -24.10
N VAL A 221 12.19 17.23 -23.05
CA VAL A 221 12.60 17.50 -21.67
C VAL A 221 12.71 16.17 -20.93
N GLU A 222 13.87 15.90 -20.34
CA GLU A 222 14.07 14.72 -19.50
C GLU A 222 13.22 14.84 -18.23
N PRO A 223 12.34 13.87 -17.93
CA PRO A 223 11.51 13.94 -16.75
C PRO A 223 12.35 13.77 -15.48
N ARG A 224 12.19 14.71 -14.54
CA ARG A 224 12.75 14.59 -13.20
C ARG A 224 11.87 13.64 -12.39
N VAL A 225 12.36 12.42 -12.15
CA VAL A 225 11.65 11.45 -11.32
C VAL A 225 12.31 11.36 -9.96
N GLU A 226 11.55 11.75 -8.95
CA GLU A 226 11.92 11.63 -7.53
C GLU A 226 10.92 10.72 -6.82
N PHE A 227 11.31 10.22 -5.66
CA PHE A 227 10.50 9.27 -4.91
C PHE A 227 10.25 9.76 -3.50
N GLN A 228 9.04 9.51 -3.02
CA GLN A 228 8.64 9.77 -1.64
C GLN A 228 9.30 8.76 -0.70
N ALA A 229 9.80 9.28 0.43
CA ALA A 229 10.29 8.47 1.53
C ALA A 229 9.10 8.02 2.40
N ALA A 230 8.46 6.92 2.00
CA ALA A 230 7.32 6.34 2.71
C ALA A 230 7.41 4.80 2.72
N LEU A 231 6.45 4.14 3.40
CA LEU A 231 6.35 2.67 3.48
C LEU A 231 6.31 2.01 2.09
N ILE A 232 5.67 2.68 1.13
CA ILE A 232 5.68 2.36 -0.28
C ILE A 232 6.32 3.55 -0.99
N SER A 233 7.22 3.30 -1.95
CA SER A 233 7.97 4.36 -2.63
C SER A 233 7.20 4.87 -3.85
N HIS A 234 6.43 5.94 -3.66
CA HIS A 234 5.69 6.59 -4.74
C HIS A 234 6.59 7.52 -5.55
N PRO A 235 6.51 7.52 -6.89
CA PRO A 235 7.14 8.56 -7.68
C PRO A 235 6.37 9.88 -7.53
N GLU A 236 7.10 10.95 -7.27
CA GLU A 236 6.60 12.32 -7.34
C GLU A 236 5.94 12.60 -8.71
N PRO A 237 5.03 13.58 -8.80
CA PRO A 237 4.50 14.00 -10.09
C PRO A 237 5.63 14.38 -11.06
N TYR A 238 5.60 13.79 -12.25
CA TYR A 238 6.53 14.09 -13.33
C TYR A 238 5.75 14.24 -14.63
N ASP A 239 6.35 14.99 -15.56
CA ASP A 239 5.76 15.36 -16.82
C ASP A 239 6.04 14.33 -17.92
N VAL A 240 5.02 13.96 -18.69
CA VAL A 240 5.12 13.05 -19.84
C VAL A 240 4.19 13.47 -20.98
N SER A 241 4.54 13.08 -22.21
CA SER A 241 3.66 13.20 -23.37
C SER A 241 2.98 11.87 -23.62
N ILE A 242 1.65 11.84 -23.56
CA ILE A 242 0.81 10.69 -23.90
C ILE A 242 -0.15 11.15 -24.99
N LYS A 243 -0.09 10.52 -26.17
CA LYS A 243 -0.94 10.87 -27.32
C LYS A 243 -1.48 9.59 -27.97
N PRO A 244 -2.72 9.57 -28.48
CA PRO A 244 -3.19 8.46 -29.29
C PRO A 244 -2.24 8.16 -30.45
N ARG A 245 -2.09 6.89 -30.84
CA ARG A 245 -1.17 6.52 -31.93
C ARG A 245 -1.61 7.05 -33.30
N SER A 246 -2.91 7.13 -33.52
CA SER A 246 -3.54 7.70 -34.72
C SER A 246 -4.98 8.15 -34.41
N SER A 247 -5.64 8.81 -35.36
CA SER A 247 -7.06 9.18 -35.25
C SER A 247 -7.97 7.97 -34.99
N VAL A 248 -7.68 6.82 -35.62
CA VAL A 248 -8.44 5.58 -35.41
C VAL A 248 -8.33 5.09 -33.97
N HIS A 249 -7.16 5.22 -33.33
CA HIS A 249 -7.01 4.86 -31.91
C HIS A 249 -7.74 5.85 -31.00
N GLU A 250 -7.77 7.13 -31.36
CA GLU A 250 -8.56 8.13 -30.62
C GLU A 250 -10.06 7.82 -30.69
N GLU A 251 -10.57 7.49 -31.88
CA GLU A 251 -11.96 7.04 -32.07
C GLU A 251 -12.25 5.79 -31.25
N LEU A 252 -11.37 4.78 -31.26
CA LEU A 252 -11.49 3.59 -30.44
C LEU A 252 -11.59 3.93 -28.95
N ILE A 253 -10.71 4.80 -28.43
CA ILE A 253 -10.72 5.19 -27.01
C ILE A 253 -12.05 5.85 -26.64
N ARG A 254 -12.56 6.75 -27.49
CA ARG A 254 -13.84 7.43 -27.26
C ARG A 254 -15.02 6.47 -27.33
N ALA A 255 -14.99 5.52 -28.28
CA ALA A 255 -16.04 4.52 -28.42
C ALA A 255 -16.19 3.63 -27.18
N VAL A 256 -15.11 3.37 -26.44
CA VAL A 256 -15.19 2.62 -25.17
C VAL A 256 -16.10 3.33 -24.16
N GLU A 257 -16.05 4.66 -24.07
CA GLU A 257 -16.92 5.42 -23.16
C GLU A 257 -18.39 5.40 -23.58
N GLU A 258 -18.67 5.17 -24.86
CA GLU A 258 -20.03 5.03 -25.41
C GLU A 258 -20.57 3.60 -25.25
N GLU A 259 -19.75 2.59 -25.53
CA GLU A 259 -20.13 1.17 -25.43
C GLU A 259 -20.22 0.72 -23.96
N TYR A 260 -19.35 1.24 -23.10
CA TYR A 260 -19.28 0.94 -21.67
C TYR A 260 -19.39 2.24 -20.86
N PRO A 261 -20.58 2.84 -20.79
CA PRO A 261 -20.77 4.11 -20.08
C PRO A 261 -20.46 3.95 -18.59
N TRP A 262 -19.83 4.99 -18.02
CA TRP A 262 -19.55 5.05 -16.60
C TRP A 262 -20.83 4.88 -15.76
N GLU A 263 -20.79 3.94 -14.82
CA GLU A 263 -21.84 3.77 -13.84
C GLU A 263 -21.78 4.85 -12.76
N LYS A 264 -22.91 5.05 -12.07
CA LYS A 264 -22.97 5.97 -10.93
C LYS A 264 -22.06 5.46 -9.81
N SER A 265 -21.22 6.34 -9.28
CA SER A 265 -20.35 6.02 -8.14
C SER A 265 -21.15 5.70 -6.87
N HIS A 266 -20.71 4.67 -6.15
CA HIS A 266 -21.19 4.32 -4.81
C HIS A 266 -20.65 5.23 -3.70
N ALA A 267 -19.88 6.28 -4.02
CA ALA A 267 -19.26 7.15 -3.02
C ALA A 267 -20.27 7.79 -2.05
N ASP A 268 -21.46 8.15 -2.54
CA ASP A 268 -22.53 8.74 -1.70
C ASP A 268 -23.07 7.74 -0.67
N GLU A 269 -23.08 6.44 -0.98
CA GLU A 269 -23.51 5.38 -0.06
C GLU A 269 -22.52 5.22 1.09
N LEU A 270 -21.22 5.39 0.82
CA LEU A 270 -20.15 5.30 1.82
C LEU A 270 -20.21 6.40 2.90
N VAL A 271 -20.86 7.53 2.61
CA VAL A 271 -21.05 8.62 3.59
C VAL A 271 -21.95 8.18 4.74
N ASN A 272 -22.96 7.35 4.45
CA ASN A 272 -23.96 6.92 5.42
C ASN A 272 -23.60 5.62 6.15
N ILE A 273 -22.53 4.95 5.71
CA ILE A 273 -22.06 3.69 6.31
C ILE A 273 -21.22 3.99 7.54
N LYS A 274 -21.75 3.58 8.70
CA LYS A 274 -21.08 3.68 10.00
C LYS A 274 -20.13 2.49 10.20
N VAL A 275 -19.06 2.72 10.94
CA VAL A 275 -18.11 1.68 11.41
C VAL A 275 -18.24 1.54 12.92
#